data_AF-A0A357T0W9-F1
#
_entry.id   AF-A0A357T0W9-F1
#
_cell.length_a   1.000
_cell.length_b   1.000
_cell.length_c   1.000
_cell.angle_alpha   90.00
_cell.angle_beta   90.00
_cell.angle_gamma   90.00
#
_symmetry.space_group_name_H-M   'P 1'
#
loop_
_entity.id
_entity.type
_entity.pdbx_description
1 polymer ?
#
loop_
_entity_poly.entity_id
_entity_poly.type
_entity_poly.pdbx_seq_one_letter_code
_entity_poly.pdbx_strand_id
1 'polypeptide(L)'
;RRDIMPLTADLLSQANQIRRSHVGDEVHLRGLIEISNHCRCNCLYCGLRKDNRKISRYRMTTKEILISARLAVEFGYGTVVL
;
A
#
# COMPACT_ATOMS: atom_id res chain seq x y z
N ARG A 1 16.29 -9.73 16.05
CA ARG A 1 16.72 -8.43 16.62
C ARG A 1 15.52 -7.91 17.41
N ARG A 2 15.56 -8.08 18.74
CA ARG A 2 14.45 -7.86 19.68
C ARG A 2 14.57 -6.48 20.34
N ASP A 3 14.99 -5.49 19.56
CA ASP A 3 15.32 -4.14 20.05
C ASP A 3 14.41 -3.09 19.40
N ILE A 4 13.17 -3.47 19.09
CA ILE A 4 12.11 -2.49 18.84
C ILE A 4 11.76 -1.94 20.21
N MET A 5 12.39 -0.83 20.57
CA MET A 5 12.03 -0.02 21.73
C MET A 5 10.51 0.17 21.69
N PRO A 6 9.76 -0.20 22.75
CA PRO A 6 8.33 0.04 22.74
C PRO A 6 8.12 1.55 22.60
N LEU A 7 7.41 1.97 21.54
CA LEU A 7 6.93 3.35 21.49
C LEU A 7 6.16 3.57 22.79
N THR A 8 6.61 4.55 23.58
CA THR A 8 5.96 4.86 24.84
C THR A 8 4.51 5.23 24.56
N ALA A 9 3.59 4.84 25.45
CA ALA A 9 2.17 5.19 25.32
C ALA A 9 1.99 6.71 25.18
N ASP A 10 2.87 7.48 25.83
CA ASP A 10 2.93 8.94 25.73
C ASP A 10 3.21 9.43 24.30
N LEU A 11 4.22 8.87 23.62
CA LEU A 11 4.56 9.24 22.25
C LEU A 11 3.40 8.94 21.28
N LEU A 12 2.75 7.79 21.43
CA LEU A 12 1.59 7.41 20.61
C LEU A 12 0.41 8.35 20.83
N SER A 13 0.16 8.74 22.08
CA SER A 13 -0.91 9.68 22.45
C SER A 13 -0.68 11.06 21.83
N GLN A 14 0.55 11.59 21.92
CA GLN A 14 0.91 12.87 21.32
C GLN A 14 0.77 12.84 19.79
N ALA A 15 1.25 11.78 19.14
CA ALA A 15 1.09 11.62 17.69
C ALA A 15 -0.40 11.61 17.28
N ASN A 16 -1.23 10.92 18.06
CA ASN A 16 -2.67 10.84 17.82
C ASN A 16 -3.37 12.21 17.99
N GLN A 17 -2.96 12.98 19.01
CA GLN A 17 -3.47 14.33 19.25
C GLN A 17 -3.13 15.27 18.10
N ILE A 18 -1.88 15.25 17.62
CA ILE A 18 -1.43 16.05 16.48
C ILE A 18 -2.15 15.65 15.19
N ARG A 19 -2.27 14.35 14.92
CA ARG A 19 -3.04 13.83 13.76
C ARG A 19 -4.46 14.37 13.82
N ARG A 20 -5.16 14.23 14.95
CA ARG A 20 -6.54 14.69 15.12
C ARG A 20 -6.69 16.20 14.94
N SER A 21 -5.77 17.01 15.45
CA SER A 21 -5.86 18.47 15.34
C SER A 21 -5.59 19.01 13.93
N HIS A 22 -4.81 18.30 13.12
CA HIS A 22 -4.44 18.75 11.77
C HIS A 22 -5.27 18.13 10.66
N VAL A 23 -5.64 16.84 10.78
CA VAL A 23 -6.37 16.11 9.71
C VAL A 23 -7.71 15.55 10.17
N GLY A 24 -8.12 15.84 11.40
CA GLY A 24 -9.41 15.39 11.92
C GLY A 24 -9.46 13.89 12.18
N ASP A 25 -10.69 13.37 12.21
CA ASP A 25 -11.01 11.96 12.47
C ASP A 25 -11.36 11.17 11.19
N GLU A 26 -11.36 11.82 10.02
CA GLU A 26 -11.62 11.14 8.75
C GLU A 26 -10.45 10.23 8.35
N VAL A 27 -10.80 9.09 7.73
CA VAL A 27 -9.82 8.13 7.17
C VAL A 27 -10.08 7.98 5.69
N HIS A 28 -9.17 8.48 4.86
CA HIS A 28 -9.29 8.42 3.40
C HIS A 28 -8.83 7.06 2.86
N LEU A 29 -9.77 6.24 2.38
CA LEU A 29 -9.48 4.94 1.78
C LEU A 29 -8.96 5.09 0.34
N ARG A 30 -7.95 4.28 -0.01
CA ARG A 30 -7.33 4.26 -1.34
C ARG A 30 -7.29 2.83 -1.88
N GLY A 31 -7.85 2.62 -3.07
CA GLY A 31 -7.80 1.34 -3.76
C GLY A 31 -6.44 1.12 -4.41
N LEU A 32 -5.65 0.18 -3.90
CA LEU A 32 -4.36 -0.19 -4.48
C LEU A 32 -4.54 -1.28 -5.54
N ILE A 33 -4.08 -1.02 -6.76
CA ILE A 33 -4.13 -1.97 -7.88
C ILE A 33 -2.69 -2.23 -8.33
N GLU A 34 -2.12 -3.37 -7.94
CA GLU A 34 -0.76 -3.74 -8.32
C GLU A 34 -0.75 -4.27 -9.77
N ILE A 35 -0.61 -3.39 -10.76
CA ILE A 35 -0.85 -3.72 -12.18
C ILE A 35 0.20 -4.67 -12.80
N SER A 36 1.38 -4.78 -12.20
CA SER A 36 2.39 -5.74 -12.60
C SER A 36 3.36 -6.03 -11.46
N ASN A 37 3.82 -7.28 -11.40
CA ASN A 37 4.89 -7.67 -10.50
C ASN A 37 6.24 -7.91 -11.22
N HIS A 38 6.37 -7.51 -12.50
CA HIS A 38 7.65 -7.53 -13.19
C HIS A 38 8.53 -6.36 -12.72
N CYS A 39 9.73 -6.68 -12.22
CA CYS A 39 10.68 -5.67 -11.78
C CYS A 39 12.06 -5.95 -12.39
N ARG A 40 12.73 -4.91 -12.89
CA ARG A 40 14.13 -4.99 -13.37
C ARG A 40 15.16 -4.88 -12.24
N CYS A 41 14.73 -4.41 -11.06
CA CYS A 41 15.60 -4.20 -9.91
C CYS A 41 15.84 -5.52 -9.15
N ASN A 42 16.89 -5.53 -8.33
CA ASN A 42 17.28 -6.68 -7.55
C ASN A 42 17.37 -6.40 -6.05
N CYS A 43 16.41 -5.64 -5.52
CA CYS A 43 16.40 -5.22 -4.11
C CYS A 43 16.45 -6.45 -3.18
N LEU A 44 17.36 -6.45 -2.20
CA LEU A 44 17.61 -7.60 -1.33
C LEU A 44 16.44 -7.94 -0.39
N TYR A 45 15.55 -6.97 -0.16
CA TYR A 45 14.36 -7.13 0.69
C TYR A 45 13.08 -7.43 -0.09
N CYS A 46 13.08 -7.29 -1.42
CA CYS A 46 11.85 -7.33 -2.21
C CYS A 46 11.62 -8.71 -2.83
N GLY A 47 10.45 -9.30 -2.57
CA GLY A 47 10.03 -10.56 -3.20
C GLY A 47 9.89 -10.47 -4.72
N LEU A 48 9.69 -9.28 -5.27
CA LEU A 48 9.53 -9.05 -6.71
C LEU A 48 10.85 -8.89 -7.47
N ARG A 49 12.00 -8.95 -6.78
CA ARG A 49 13.33 -8.82 -7.38
C ARG A 49 13.48 -9.69 -8.64
N LYS A 50 14.22 -9.22 -9.64
CA LYS A 50 14.35 -9.89 -10.95
C LYS A 50 14.85 -11.34 -10.86
N ASP A 51 15.69 -11.66 -9.87
CA ASP A 51 16.28 -13.00 -9.71
C ASP A 51 15.34 -13.97 -8.98
N ASN A 52 14.22 -13.51 -8.41
CA ASN A 52 13.23 -14.41 -7.83
C ASN A 52 12.42 -15.08 -8.95
N ARG A 53 12.88 -16.27 -9.36
CA ARG A 53 12.24 -17.10 -10.39
C ARG A 53 11.16 -18.03 -9.83
N LYS A 54 10.90 -18.01 -8.52
CA LYS A 54 9.90 -18.87 -7.85
C LYS A 54 8.47 -18.30 -7.90
N ILE A 55 8.30 -17.06 -8.37
CA ILE A 55 6.99 -16.39 -8.43
C ILE A 55 6.46 -16.36 -9.86
N SER A 56 5.15 -16.51 -10.01
CA SER A 56 4.47 -16.26 -11.29
C SER A 56 4.50 -14.76 -11.59
N ARG A 57 4.82 -14.42 -12.83
CA ARG A 57 4.92 -13.02 -13.26
C ARG A 57 3.71 -12.64 -14.09
N TYR A 58 3.18 -11.45 -13.86
CA TYR A 58 1.99 -10.96 -14.56
C TYR A 58 2.09 -9.47 -14.93
N ARG A 59 1.33 -9.12 -15.96
CA ARG A 59 0.94 -7.76 -16.32
C ARG A 59 -0.55 -7.77 -16.56
N MET A 60 -1.28 -6.93 -15.84
CA MET A 60 -2.69 -6.72 -16.12
C MET A 60 -2.85 -6.05 -17.48
N THR A 61 -3.89 -6.45 -18.19
CA THR A 61 -4.40 -5.75 -19.36
C THR A 61 -5.07 -4.45 -18.94
N THR A 62 -5.13 -3.46 -19.83
CA THR A 62 -5.87 -2.22 -19.60
C THR A 62 -7.33 -2.47 -19.19
N LYS A 63 -7.97 -3.50 -19.75
CA LYS A 63 -9.34 -3.87 -19.40
C LYS A 63 -9.46 -4.31 -17.95
N GLU A 64 -8.55 -5.17 -17.48
CA GLU A 64 -8.52 -5.60 -16.07
C GLU A 64 -8.28 -4.42 -15.14
N ILE A 65 -7.33 -3.52 -15.48
CA ILE A 65 -7.03 -2.33 -14.67
C ILE A 65 -8.29 -1.44 -14.54
N LEU A 66 -8.98 -1.18 -15.65
CA LEU A 66 -10.20 -0.35 -15.65
C LEU A 66 -11.35 -1.00 -14.88
N ILE A 67 -11.48 -2.33 -14.94
CA ILE A 67 -12.47 -3.07 -14.14
C ILE A 67 -12.15 -2.92 -12.66
N SER A 68 -10.90 -3.14 -12.25
CA SER A 68 -10.47 -2.97 -10.86
C SER A 68 -10.66 -1.53 -10.35
N ALA A 69 -10.41 -0.52 -11.19
CA ALA A 69 -10.65 0.87 -10.83
C ALA A 69 -12.15 1.17 -10.64
N ARG A 70 -13.03 0.59 -11.46
CA ARG A 70 -14.49 0.71 -11.27
C ARG A 70 -14.95 0.06 -9.97
N LEU A 71 -14.44 -1.13 -9.65
CA LEU A 71 -14.72 -1.81 -8.39
C LEU A 71 -14.30 -0.96 -7.18
N ALA A 72 -13.15 -0.27 -7.25
CA ALA A 72 -12.73 0.63 -6.18
C ALA A 72 -13.73 1.78 -5.95
N VAL A 73 -14.30 2.34 -7.02
CA VAL A 73 -15.36 3.36 -6.93
C VAL A 73 -16.64 2.78 -6.34
N GLU A 74 -17.05 1.58 -6.76
CA GLU A 74 -18.23 0.88 -6.22
C GLU A 74 -18.10 0.58 -4.71
N PHE A 75 -16.87 0.33 -4.24
CA PHE A 75 -16.57 0.19 -2.80
C PHE A 75 -16.44 1.51 -2.04
N GLY A 76 -16.64 2.65 -2.71
CA GLY A 76 -16.59 3.97 -2.09
C GLY A 76 -15.17 4.50 -1.84
N TYR A 77 -14.15 3.97 -2.50
CA TYR A 77 -12.80 4.52 -2.41
C TYR A 77 -12.70 5.82 -3.19
N GLY A 78 -12.22 6.88 -2.54
CA GLY A 78 -12.06 8.20 -3.16
C GLY A 78 -10.83 8.34 -4.05
N THR A 79 -9.93 7.36 -4.07
CA THR A 79 -8.69 7.40 -4.86
C THR A 79 -8.24 5.99 -5.23
N VAL A 80 -7.65 5.85 -6.42
CA VAL A 80 -6.99 4.63 -6.89
C VAL A 80 -5.49 4.87 -7.05
N VAL A 81 -4.67 3.90 -6.64
CA VAL A 81 -3.21 3.88 -6.80
C VAL A 81 -2.83 2.72 -7.71
N LEU A 82 -1.95 2.96 -8.69
CA LEU A 82 -1.49 1.99 -9.69
C LEU A 82 -0.01 1.62 -9.50
#